data_AF-A0A1L3LYY9-F1
#
_entry.id   AF-A0A1L3LYY9-F1
#
_cell.length_a   1.000
_cell.length_b   1.000
_cell.length_c   1.000
_cell.angle_alpha   90.00
_cell.angle_beta   90.00
_cell.angle_gamma   90.00
#
_symmetry.space_group_name_H-M   'P 1'
#
loop_
_entity.id
_entity.type
_entity.pdbx_description
1 polymer ?
#
loop_
_entity_poly.entity_id
_entity_poly.type
_entity_poly.pdbx_seq_one_letter_code
_entity_poly.pdbx_strand_id
1 'polypeptide(L)'
;MECRFQIDDLKLARAFVRWLKNIEQQRPANKTERREFFEFAPSLMLRELIAEMPLKTTKPPQQLVRGSAAEFWPEGYVTTTFCLTVYAATMDQEFHTEVEIDKVIDDLRSWWSFRENANEDTSYAAGFFQRVLGNEPNWSMPANFNARYQRNLT
;
A
#
# COMPACT_ATOMS: atom_id res chain seq x y z
N MET A 1 -3.02 -6.06 -25.69
CA MET A 1 -2.34 -6.39 -24.43
C MET A 1 -2.97 -5.52 -23.35
N GLU A 2 -4.21 -5.80 -22.93
CA GLU A 2 -4.95 -4.84 -22.08
C GLU A 2 -5.81 -5.56 -21.05
N CYS A 3 -5.37 -5.57 -19.80
CA CYS A 3 -6.31 -5.59 -18.69
C CYS A 3 -7.16 -4.33 -18.79
N ARG A 4 -8.48 -4.43 -18.65
CA ARG A 4 -9.33 -3.22 -18.61
C ARG A 4 -9.94 -3.06 -17.24
N PHE A 5 -9.70 -1.91 -16.65
CA PHE A 5 -10.32 -1.49 -15.40
C PHE A 5 -11.34 -0.41 -15.69
N GLN A 6 -12.49 -0.53 -15.02
CA GLN A 6 -13.37 0.60 -14.80
C GLN A 6 -12.93 1.28 -13.50
N ILE A 7 -12.85 2.61 -13.53
CA ILE A 7 -12.54 3.44 -12.37
C ILE A 7 -13.82 4.14 -11.93
N ASP A 8 -14.13 4.07 -10.63
CA ASP A 8 -15.15 4.88 -9.98
C ASP A 8 -14.49 6.14 -9.40
N ASP A 9 -14.67 7.27 -10.09
CA ASP A 9 -14.05 8.54 -9.72
C ASP A 9 -14.48 9.03 -8.34
N LEU A 10 -15.72 8.74 -7.90
CA LEU A 10 -16.20 9.15 -6.58
C LEU A 10 -15.54 8.34 -5.47
N LYS A 11 -15.37 7.03 -5.66
CA LYS A 11 -14.59 6.19 -4.75
C LYS A 11 -13.13 6.62 -4.69
N LEU A 12 -12.54 6.90 -5.85
CA LEU A 12 -11.15 7.34 -5.94
C LEU A 12 -10.97 8.66 -5.18
N ALA A 13 -11.82 9.65 -5.43
CA ALA A 13 -11.78 10.93 -4.72
C ALA A 13 -11.95 10.75 -3.20
N ARG A 14 -12.85 9.87 -2.75
CA ARG A 14 -12.99 9.57 -1.32
C ARG A 14 -11.73 8.98 -0.71
N ALA A 15 -11.07 8.05 -1.40
CA ALA A 15 -9.81 7.47 -0.92
C ALA A 15 -8.73 8.54 -0.72
N PHE A 16 -8.56 9.44 -1.70
CA PHE A 16 -7.62 10.56 -1.60
C PHE A 16 -7.94 11.52 -0.45
N VAL A 17 -9.22 11.89 -0.28
CA VAL A 17 -9.64 12.78 0.82
C VAL A 17 -9.41 12.13 2.18
N ARG A 18 -9.71 10.83 2.33
CA ARG A 18 -9.42 10.11 3.59
C ARG A 18 -7.93 9.98 3.85
N TRP A 19 -7.15 9.70 2.82
CA TRP A 19 -5.70 9.64 2.93
C TRP A 19 -5.10 10.97 3.42
N LEU A 20 -5.52 12.10 2.84
CA LEU A 20 -5.08 13.43 3.26
C LEU A 20 -5.43 13.69 4.74
N LYS A 21 -6.64 13.34 5.17
CA LYS A 21 -7.05 13.44 6.58
C LYS A 21 -6.18 12.58 7.50
N ASN A 22 -5.88 11.34 7.11
CA ASN A 22 -4.99 10.48 7.89
C ASN A 22 -3.57 11.06 7.98
N ILE A 23 -3.04 11.62 6.88
CA ILE A 23 -1.74 12.30 6.90
C ILE A 23 -1.74 13.46 7.89
N GLU A 24 -2.76 14.31 7.86
CA GLU A 24 -2.84 15.46 8.77
C GLU A 24 -2.92 15.04 10.23
N GLN A 25 -3.66 13.97 10.54
CA GLN A 25 -3.80 13.44 11.89
C GLN A 25 -2.53 12.77 12.43
N GLN A 26 -1.71 12.20 11.55
CA GLN A 26 -0.54 11.41 11.94
C GLN A 26 0.80 12.14 11.71
N ARG A 27 0.77 13.33 11.11
CA ARG A 27 1.97 14.12 10.82
C ARG A 27 2.75 14.38 12.12
N PRO A 28 4.04 14.00 12.20
CA PRO A 28 4.83 14.25 13.40
C PRO A 28 5.06 15.77 13.58
N ALA A 29 5.00 16.22 14.83
CA ALA A 29 5.38 17.59 15.19
C ALA A 29 6.91 17.78 15.11
N ASN A 30 7.66 16.71 15.35
CA ASN A 30 9.12 16.73 15.30
C ASN A 30 9.62 16.59 13.85
N LYS A 31 10.44 17.56 13.41
CA LYS A 31 11.01 17.58 12.06
C LYS A 31 11.97 16.42 11.79
N THR A 32 12.57 15.83 12.83
CA THR A 32 13.50 14.70 12.65
C THR A 32 12.80 13.43 12.16
N GLU A 33 11.51 13.28 12.45
CA GLU A 33 10.69 12.13 12.03
C GLU A 33 10.07 12.31 10.64
N ARG A 34 10.32 13.46 9.98
CA ARG A 34 9.70 13.78 8.70
C ARG A 34 10.03 12.75 7.63
N ARG A 35 11.29 12.32 7.52
CA ARG A 35 11.70 11.33 6.52
C ARG A 35 10.95 10.01 6.71
N GLU A 36 10.96 9.47 7.92
CA GLU A 36 10.26 8.23 8.24
C GLU A 36 8.75 8.34 8.01
N PHE A 37 8.17 9.52 8.26
CA PHE A 37 6.76 9.76 7.96
C PHE A 37 6.49 9.79 6.45
N PHE A 38 7.40 10.32 5.63
CA PHE A 38 7.31 10.26 4.17
C PHE A 38 7.38 8.81 3.67
N GLU A 39 8.21 7.98 4.29
CA GLU A 39 8.33 6.55 3.99
C GLU A 39 7.06 5.78 4.40
N PHE A 40 6.42 6.19 5.50
CA PHE A 40 5.20 5.55 6.00
C PHE A 40 3.92 5.99 5.27
N ALA A 41 3.79 7.26 4.88
CA ALA A 41 2.54 7.85 4.37
C ALA A 41 1.90 7.14 3.15
N PRO A 42 2.65 6.53 2.21
CA PRO A 42 2.05 5.76 1.11
C PRO A 42 1.31 4.50 1.57
N SER A 43 1.69 3.91 2.72
CA SER A 43 0.98 2.77 3.31
C SER A 43 -0.46 3.13 3.69
N LEU A 44 -0.68 4.38 4.11
CA LEU A 44 -2.02 4.92 4.39
C LEU A 44 -2.83 5.08 3.10
N MET A 45 -2.20 5.44 1.98
CA MET A 45 -2.90 5.53 0.69
C MET A 45 -3.37 4.15 0.24
N LEU A 46 -2.50 3.12 0.34
CA LEU A 46 -2.89 1.77 -0.02
C LEU A 46 -4.09 1.30 0.81
N ARG A 47 -4.09 1.55 2.13
CA ARG A 47 -5.24 1.27 2.99
C ARG A 47 -6.53 1.90 2.48
N GLU A 48 -6.52 3.19 2.17
CA GLU A 48 -7.74 3.87 1.73
C GLU A 48 -8.23 3.39 0.35
N LEU A 49 -7.30 3.08 -0.57
CA LEU A 49 -7.66 2.53 -1.87
C LEU A 49 -8.20 1.11 -1.77
N ILE A 50 -7.66 0.27 -0.89
CA ILE A 50 -8.20 -1.07 -0.64
C ILE A 50 -9.58 -0.99 0.03
N ALA A 51 -9.75 -0.06 0.97
CA ALA A 51 -11.03 0.15 1.65
C ALA A 51 -12.15 0.60 0.71
N GLU A 52 -11.89 1.56 -0.19
CA GLU A 52 -12.89 2.04 -1.15
C GLU A 52 -13.02 1.13 -2.38
N MET A 53 -11.92 0.48 -2.77
CA MET A 53 -11.73 -0.28 -4.00
C MET A 53 -12.35 0.42 -5.22
N PRO A 54 -11.71 1.49 -5.73
CA PRO A 54 -12.24 2.28 -6.84
C PRO A 54 -12.09 1.61 -8.20
N LEU A 55 -11.30 0.53 -8.28
CA LEU A 55 -11.05 -0.21 -9.49
C LEU A 55 -11.94 -1.45 -9.57
N LYS A 56 -12.41 -1.76 -10.77
CA LYS A 56 -13.05 -3.04 -11.08
C LYS A 56 -12.54 -3.58 -12.39
N THR A 57 -12.04 -4.81 -12.39
CA THR A 57 -11.63 -5.49 -13.61
C THR A 57 -12.87 -5.78 -14.46
N THR A 58 -12.89 -5.27 -15.68
CA THR A 58 -13.96 -5.52 -16.67
C THR A 58 -13.54 -6.54 -17.72
N LYS A 59 -12.24 -6.69 -17.92
CA LYS A 59 -11.66 -7.72 -18.80
C LYS A 59 -10.35 -8.22 -18.19
N PRO A 60 -10.26 -9.51 -17.81
CA PRO A 60 -9.01 -10.07 -17.34
C PRO A 60 -7.99 -10.08 -18.48
N PRO A 61 -6.69 -9.94 -18.20
CA PRO A 61 -5.68 -9.87 -19.25
C PRO A 61 -5.52 -11.24 -19.89
N GLN A 62 -5.35 -11.26 -21.22
CA GLN A 62 -5.21 -12.51 -21.99
C GLN A 62 -3.90 -13.27 -21.73
N GLN A 63 -2.88 -12.62 -21.17
CA GLN A 63 -1.53 -13.18 -21.00
C GLN A 63 -0.98 -12.84 -19.61
N LEU A 64 -1.68 -13.21 -18.55
CA LEU A 64 -1.07 -13.21 -17.23
C LEU A 64 -0.24 -14.47 -17.00
N VAL A 65 0.83 -14.32 -16.23
CA VAL A 65 1.56 -15.46 -15.68
C VAL A 65 0.61 -16.18 -14.73
N ARG A 66 0.37 -17.47 -15.01
CA ARG A 66 -0.49 -18.29 -14.14
C ARG A 66 0.09 -18.37 -12.74
N GLY A 67 -0.78 -18.21 -11.74
CA GLY A 67 -0.39 -18.19 -10.33
C GLY A 67 0.29 -16.89 -9.89
N SER A 68 0.22 -15.82 -10.68
CA SER A 68 0.70 -14.50 -10.25
C SER A 68 -0.32 -13.76 -9.40
N ALA A 69 0.16 -12.83 -8.59
CA ALA A 69 -0.70 -11.90 -7.84
C ALA A 69 -1.64 -11.09 -8.74
N ALA A 70 -1.15 -10.68 -9.91
CA ALA A 70 -1.92 -9.95 -10.92
C ALA A 70 -3.09 -10.77 -11.50
N GLU A 71 -2.98 -12.11 -11.53
CA GLU A 71 -4.07 -13.00 -11.92
C GLU A 71 -5.04 -13.24 -10.77
N PHE A 72 -4.50 -13.44 -9.57
CA PHE A 72 -5.29 -13.75 -8.38
C PHE A 72 -6.18 -12.60 -7.90
N TRP A 73 -5.64 -11.38 -7.89
CA TRP A 73 -6.36 -10.19 -7.44
C TRP A 73 -5.89 -8.95 -8.23
N PRO A 74 -6.39 -8.78 -9.47
CA PRO A 74 -5.91 -7.71 -10.35
C PRO A 74 -6.10 -6.31 -9.76
N GLU A 75 -7.22 -6.04 -9.10
CA GLU A 75 -7.50 -4.74 -8.48
C GLU A 75 -6.53 -4.43 -7.35
N GLY A 76 -6.31 -5.38 -6.44
CA GLY A 76 -5.35 -5.24 -5.36
C GLY A 76 -3.93 -5.07 -5.88
N TYR A 77 -3.55 -5.86 -6.88
CA TYR A 77 -2.23 -5.78 -7.51
C TYR A 77 -1.96 -4.41 -8.14
N VAL A 78 -2.90 -3.88 -8.92
CA VAL A 78 -2.77 -2.55 -9.54
C VAL A 78 -2.72 -1.45 -8.48
N THR A 79 -3.55 -1.55 -7.45
CA THR A 79 -3.56 -0.56 -6.37
C THR A 79 -2.24 -0.54 -5.60
N THR A 80 -1.70 -1.71 -5.25
CA THR A 80 -0.40 -1.84 -4.57
C THR A 80 0.74 -1.32 -5.44
N THR A 81 0.82 -1.75 -6.71
CA THR A 81 1.91 -1.34 -7.61
C THR A 81 1.84 0.16 -7.93
N PHE A 82 0.65 0.75 -8.06
CA PHE A 82 0.48 2.19 -8.15
C PHE A 82 1.11 2.92 -6.95
N CYS A 83 0.78 2.50 -5.72
CA CYS A 83 1.36 3.09 -4.51
C CYS A 83 2.89 2.94 -4.47
N LEU A 84 3.43 1.79 -4.86
CA LEU A 84 4.88 1.55 -4.92
C LEU A 84 5.57 2.44 -5.96
N THR A 85 4.99 2.58 -7.15
CA THR A 85 5.55 3.43 -8.21
C THR A 85 5.58 4.90 -7.79
N VAL A 86 4.49 5.41 -7.21
CA VAL A 86 4.43 6.79 -6.71
C VAL A 86 5.42 6.99 -5.57
N TYR A 87 5.53 6.02 -4.65
CA TYR A 87 6.51 6.06 -3.56
C TYR A 87 7.95 6.09 -4.09
N ALA A 88 8.33 5.17 -4.98
CA ALA A 88 9.67 5.10 -5.55
C ALA A 88 10.06 6.40 -6.28
N ALA A 89 9.15 6.96 -7.08
CA ALA A 89 9.37 8.25 -7.73
C ALA A 89 9.55 9.39 -6.72
N THR A 90 8.75 9.41 -5.65
CA THR A 90 8.85 10.43 -4.59
C THR A 90 10.18 10.32 -3.85
N MET A 91 10.65 9.11 -3.54
CA MET A 91 11.91 8.89 -2.82
C MET A 91 13.14 9.28 -3.64
N ASP A 92 13.12 8.99 -4.94
CA ASP A 92 14.18 9.43 -5.85
C ASP A 92 14.22 10.97 -5.96
N GLN A 93 13.05 11.60 -6.09
CA GLN A 93 12.94 13.06 -6.21
C GLN A 93 13.33 13.82 -4.94
N GLU A 94 12.84 13.41 -3.78
CA GLU A 94 13.01 14.15 -2.52
C GLU A 94 14.29 13.77 -1.77
N PHE A 95 14.77 12.53 -1.95
CA PHE A 95 15.86 11.98 -1.15
C PHE A 95 16.97 11.32 -1.98
N HIS A 96 16.89 11.30 -3.32
CA HIS A 96 17.84 10.61 -4.20
C HIS A 96 18.12 9.17 -3.76
N THR A 97 17.06 8.50 -3.31
CA THR A 97 17.12 7.14 -2.74
C THR A 97 16.40 6.18 -3.67
N GLU A 98 17.10 5.15 -4.12
CA GLU A 98 16.49 4.04 -4.84
C GLU A 98 15.67 3.16 -3.90
N VAL A 99 14.48 2.75 -4.34
CA VAL A 99 13.59 1.90 -3.54
C VAL A 99 13.76 0.44 -3.96
N GLU A 100 14.23 -0.38 -3.03
CA GLU A 100 14.23 -1.83 -3.17
C GLU A 100 12.88 -2.42 -2.76
N ILE A 101 12.35 -3.31 -3.61
CA ILE A 101 11.10 -4.02 -3.36
C ILE A 101 11.42 -5.46 -2.94
N ASP A 102 10.90 -5.87 -1.79
CA ASP A 102 11.08 -7.23 -1.28
C ASP A 102 10.35 -8.27 -2.16
N LYS A 103 10.93 -9.47 -2.25
CA LYS A 103 10.40 -10.60 -3.04
C LYS A 103 9.04 -11.10 -2.56
N VAL A 104 8.56 -10.67 -1.39
CA VAL A 104 7.19 -10.91 -0.92
C VAL A 104 6.15 -10.45 -1.94
N ILE A 105 6.46 -9.46 -2.79
CA ILE A 105 5.56 -9.00 -3.86
C ILE A 105 5.31 -10.09 -4.92
N ASP A 106 6.22 -11.05 -5.07
CA ASP A 106 6.12 -12.16 -6.03
C ASP A 106 5.52 -13.43 -5.39
N ASP A 107 5.34 -13.46 -4.06
CA ASP A 107 4.79 -14.61 -3.35
C ASP A 107 3.26 -14.61 -3.31
N LEU A 108 2.63 -15.45 -4.12
CA LEU A 108 1.17 -15.59 -4.18
C LEU A 108 0.55 -15.89 -2.80
N ARG A 109 1.23 -16.63 -1.91
CA ARG A 109 0.68 -16.94 -0.58
C ARG A 109 0.54 -15.68 0.27
N SER A 110 1.51 -14.77 0.18
CA SER A 110 1.45 -13.47 0.84
C SER A 110 0.28 -12.63 0.32
N TRP A 111 -0.04 -12.71 -0.98
CA TRP A 111 -1.22 -12.04 -1.54
C TRP A 111 -2.55 -12.62 -1.08
N TRP A 112 -2.65 -13.94 -0.91
CA TRP A 112 -3.82 -14.57 -0.30
C TRP A 112 -4.07 -14.03 1.10
N SER A 113 -3.02 -14.07 1.95
CA SER A 113 -3.10 -13.56 3.32
C SER A 113 -3.43 -12.07 3.36
N PHE A 114 -2.82 -11.27 2.47
CA PHE A 114 -3.13 -9.85 2.36
C PHE A 114 -4.61 -9.62 2.02
N ARG A 115 -5.12 -10.25 0.97
CA ARG A 115 -6.51 -10.06 0.53
C ARG A 115 -7.51 -10.46 1.62
N GLU A 116 -7.26 -11.59 2.28
CA GLU A 116 -8.11 -12.10 3.36
C GLU A 116 -8.13 -11.12 4.54
N ASN A 117 -6.96 -10.78 5.09
CA ASN A 117 -6.88 -9.90 6.25
C ASN A 117 -7.37 -8.49 5.96
N ALA A 118 -7.09 -7.94 4.77
CA ALA A 118 -7.53 -6.60 4.40
C ALA A 118 -9.05 -6.48 4.19
N ASN A 119 -9.72 -7.60 3.91
CA ASN A 119 -11.19 -7.67 3.84
C ASN A 119 -11.83 -7.65 5.24
N GLU A 120 -11.11 -8.14 6.27
CA GLU A 120 -11.54 -8.06 7.67
C GLU A 120 -11.17 -6.72 8.31
N ASP A 121 -9.91 -6.30 8.16
CA ASP A 121 -9.41 -4.99 8.59
C ASP A 121 -8.46 -4.39 7.55
N THR A 122 -8.93 -3.33 6.90
CA THR A 122 -8.17 -2.57 5.89
C THR A 122 -6.83 -2.02 6.39
N SER A 123 -6.62 -1.91 7.71
CA SER A 123 -5.34 -1.50 8.29
C SER A 123 -4.19 -2.44 7.91
N TYR A 124 -4.48 -3.72 7.64
CA TYR A 124 -3.50 -4.71 7.16
C TYR A 124 -2.85 -4.31 5.84
N ALA A 125 -3.52 -3.54 5.00
CA ALA A 125 -2.94 -3.04 3.76
C ALA A 125 -1.72 -2.13 4.02
N ALA A 126 -1.76 -1.33 5.08
CA ALA A 126 -0.62 -0.51 5.47
C ALA A 126 0.57 -1.36 5.96
N GLY A 127 0.29 -2.45 6.69
CA GLY A 127 1.30 -3.39 7.14
C GLY A 127 1.92 -4.19 5.99
N PHE A 128 1.10 -4.68 5.07
CA PHE A 128 1.56 -5.36 3.86
C PHE A 128 2.47 -4.46 3.02
N PHE A 129 2.10 -3.18 2.84
CA PHE A 129 2.94 -2.22 2.11
C PHE A 129 4.33 -2.06 2.76
N GLN A 130 4.38 -1.90 4.08
CA GLN A 130 5.65 -1.81 4.81
C GLN A 130 6.50 -3.07 4.62
N ARG A 131 5.90 -4.25 4.66
CA ARG A 131 6.59 -5.53 4.42
C ARG A 131 7.14 -5.64 3.01
N VAL A 132 6.41 -5.17 2.00
CA VAL A 132 6.89 -5.09 0.61
C VAL A 132 8.10 -4.17 0.48
N LEU A 133 8.23 -3.16 1.35
CA LEU A 133 9.41 -2.29 1.44
C LEU A 133 10.51 -2.84 2.37
N GLY A 134 10.42 -4.11 2.79
CA GLY A 134 11.42 -4.76 3.65
C GLY A 134 11.34 -4.38 5.13
N ASN A 135 10.31 -3.64 5.57
CA ASN A 135 10.12 -3.26 6.96
C ASN A 135 9.33 -4.34 7.73
N GLU A 136 9.54 -4.40 9.05
CA GLU A 136 8.73 -5.22 9.95
C GLU A 136 7.56 -4.37 10.51
N PRO A 137 6.32 -4.54 10.04
CA PRO A 137 5.20 -3.70 10.45
C PRO A 137 4.70 -4.07 11.86
N ASN A 138 4.22 -3.06 12.60
CA ASN A 138 3.44 -3.32 13.81
C ASN A 138 2.04 -3.83 13.44
N TRP A 139 1.86 -5.15 13.37
CA TRP A 139 0.57 -5.77 13.02
C TRP A 139 -0.58 -5.47 14.00
N SER A 140 -0.30 -5.00 15.22
CA SER A 140 -1.36 -4.55 16.13
C SER A 140 -1.93 -3.19 15.77
N MET A 141 -1.12 -2.32 15.15
CA MET A 141 -1.53 -0.97 14.73
C MET A 141 -0.84 -0.57 13.41
N PRO A 142 -1.05 -1.31 12.31
CA PRO A 142 -0.22 -1.21 11.10
C PRO A 142 -0.40 0.12 10.36
N ALA A 143 -1.53 0.80 10.57
CA ALA A 143 -1.86 2.09 9.97
C ALA A 143 -1.62 3.29 10.91
N ASN A 144 -0.86 3.12 12.00
CA ASN A 144 -0.54 4.18 12.95
C ASN A 144 0.98 4.46 12.99
N PHE A 145 1.39 5.59 12.44
CA PHE A 145 2.78 6.03 12.39
C PHE A 145 3.44 6.11 13.78
N ASN A 146 2.71 6.58 14.79
CA ASN A 146 3.24 6.74 16.14
C ASN A 146 3.44 5.38 16.84
N ALA A 147 2.75 4.34 16.37
CA ALA A 147 2.91 2.98 16.86
C ALA A 147 3.87 2.13 15.99
N ARG A 148 4.52 2.71 14.96
CA ARG A 148 5.35 1.97 13.98
C ARG A 148 6.46 1.13 14.62
N TYR A 149 6.98 1.59 15.76
CA TYR A 149 7.93 0.81 16.56
C TYR A 149 7.16 0.05 17.64
N GLN A 150 7.08 -1.27 17.51
CA GLN A 150 7.21 -2.08 18.71
C GLN A 150 8.64 -1.79 19.20
N ARG A 151 8.76 -0.86 20.17
CA ARG A 151 10.04 -0.71 20.87
C ARG A 151 10.37 -2.09 21.41
N ASN A 152 11.42 -2.72 20.88
CA ASN A 152 12.27 -3.55 21.70
C ASN A 152 12.86 -2.61 22.77
N LEU A 153 12.07 -2.32 23.80
CA LEU A 153 12.61 -1.93 25.08
C LEU A 153 13.38 -3.18 25.52
N THR A 154 14.70 -3.09 25.36
CA THR A 154 15.69 -3.91 26.05
C THR A 154 15.27 -4.20 27.49
#